data_AF-A0A2E1FMV7-F1
#
_entry.id   AF-A0A2E1FMV7-F1
#
_cell.length_a   1.000
_cell.length_b   1.000
_cell.length_c   1.000
_cell.angle_alpha   90.00
_cell.angle_beta   90.00
_cell.angle_gamma   90.00
#
_symmetry.space_group_name_H-M   'P 1'
#
loop_
_entity.id
_entity.type
_entity.pdbx_description
1 polymer ?
#
loop_
_entity_poly.entity_id
_entity_poly.type
_entity_poly.pdbx_seq_one_letter_code
_entity_poly.pdbx_strand_id
1 'polypeptide(L)'
;MTRLQQLPAALQRSLEQRSALKVIAGLMNFDAASVERVARAAGRGGADLIDVACDPALVALAIEASGGVPVCVSSVEPELFSAAVTAGAVMVEIGNYDAFYPQGRIFDAVEVLELTRRTR
;
A
#
# COMPACT_ATOMS: atom_id res chain seq x y z
N MET A 1 -19.68 -10.21 5.88
CA MET A 1 -18.78 -10.06 4.71
C MET A 1 -17.34 -10.13 5.20
N THR A 2 -16.47 -10.84 4.51
CA THR A 2 -15.04 -10.87 4.83
C THR A 2 -14.35 -9.61 4.30
N ARG A 3 -13.20 -9.21 4.87
CA ARG A 3 -12.43 -8.06 4.37
C ARG A 3 -12.01 -8.24 2.90
N LEU A 4 -11.77 -9.49 2.46
CA LEU A 4 -11.46 -9.82 1.07
C LEU A 4 -12.62 -9.47 0.11
N GLN A 5 -13.87 -9.66 0.53
CA GLN A 5 -15.06 -9.35 -0.28
C GLN A 5 -15.26 -7.84 -0.52
N GLN A 6 -14.52 -6.98 0.19
CA GLN A 6 -14.55 -5.52 0.01
C GLN A 6 -13.59 -5.04 -1.08
N LEU A 7 -12.69 -5.91 -1.58
CA LEU A 7 -11.74 -5.55 -2.64
C LEU A 7 -12.43 -5.51 -4.02
N PRO A 8 -11.82 -4.86 -5.03
CA PRO A 8 -12.28 -4.97 -6.41
C PRO A 8 -12.34 -6.42 -6.90
N ALA A 9 -13.39 -6.79 -7.64
CA ALA A 9 -13.65 -8.18 -8.04
C ALA A 9 -12.50 -8.82 -8.85
N ALA A 10 -11.78 -8.03 -9.66
CA ALA A 10 -10.61 -8.51 -10.39
C ALA A 10 -9.48 -8.91 -9.43
N LEU A 11 -9.16 -8.05 -8.45
CA LEU A 11 -8.14 -8.33 -7.44
C LEU A 11 -8.52 -9.54 -6.58
N GLN A 12 -9.80 -9.69 -6.19
CA GLN A 12 -10.28 -10.88 -5.48
C GLN A 12 -9.95 -12.16 -6.26
N ARG A 13 -10.27 -12.18 -7.56
CA ARG A 13 -10.02 -13.34 -8.43
C ARG A 13 -8.52 -13.66 -8.54
N SER A 14 -7.67 -12.65 -8.75
CA SER A 14 -6.22 -12.86 -8.85
C SER A 14 -5.62 -13.39 -7.55
N LEU A 15 -6.13 -12.94 -6.39
CA LEU A 15 -5.72 -13.45 -5.07
C LEU A 15 -6.17 -14.92 -4.87
N GLU A 16 -7.42 -15.25 -5.19
CA GLU A 16 -7.94 -16.63 -5.12
C GLU A 16 -7.16 -17.59 -6.03
N GLN A 17 -6.77 -17.11 -7.21
CA GLN A 17 -5.97 -17.86 -8.19
C GLN A 17 -4.46 -17.86 -7.88
N ARG A 18 -4.02 -17.16 -6.83
CA ARG A 18 -2.60 -16.99 -6.46
C ARG A 18 -1.74 -16.44 -7.61
N SER A 19 -2.31 -15.54 -8.39
CA SER A 19 -1.69 -14.91 -9.56
C SER A 19 -1.56 -13.39 -9.44
N ALA A 20 -1.97 -12.81 -8.30
CA ALA A 20 -1.93 -11.38 -8.08
C ALA A 20 -0.50 -10.81 -8.15
N LEU A 21 -0.32 -9.74 -8.92
CA LEU A 21 0.91 -8.98 -9.03
C LEU A 21 0.80 -7.64 -8.28
N LYS A 22 1.56 -7.50 -7.20
CA LYS A 22 1.74 -6.23 -6.45
C LYS A 22 3.02 -5.54 -6.91
N VAL A 23 2.90 -4.30 -7.40
CA VAL A 23 4.05 -3.42 -7.70
C VAL A 23 4.27 -2.48 -6.52
N ILE A 24 5.49 -2.37 -6.02
CA ILE A 24 5.82 -1.58 -4.82
C ILE A 24 6.64 -0.36 -5.23
N ALA A 25 6.10 0.84 -5.01
CA ALA A 25 6.78 2.12 -5.20
C ALA A 25 7.61 2.55 -3.97
N GLY A 26 7.36 1.93 -2.81
CA GLY A 26 8.18 2.01 -1.59
C GLY A 26 7.52 2.82 -0.47
N LEU A 27 7.54 2.27 0.75
CA LEU A 27 6.92 2.89 1.94
C LEU A 27 7.61 4.17 2.44
N MET A 28 8.90 4.36 2.12
CA MET A 28 9.68 5.56 2.44
C MET A 28 9.87 6.47 1.21
N ASN A 29 9.19 6.18 0.10
CA ASN A 29 9.30 6.96 -1.12
C ASN A 29 8.18 8.00 -1.20
N PHE A 30 8.52 9.24 -0.83
CA PHE A 30 7.62 10.39 -0.93
C PHE A 30 7.92 11.29 -2.15
N ASP A 31 8.78 10.86 -3.06
CA ASP A 31 9.02 11.55 -4.33
C ASP A 31 7.87 11.28 -5.29
N ALA A 32 6.99 12.27 -5.47
CA ALA A 32 5.83 12.20 -6.35
C ALA A 32 6.18 11.81 -7.79
N ALA A 33 7.27 12.35 -8.36
CA ALA A 33 7.66 12.03 -9.73
C ALA A 33 8.17 10.59 -9.85
N SER A 34 8.82 10.07 -8.81
CA SER A 34 9.18 8.66 -8.71
C SER A 34 7.93 7.76 -8.65
N VAL A 35 7.01 8.07 -7.74
CA VAL A 35 5.74 7.32 -7.57
C VAL A 35 4.90 7.33 -8.84
N GLU A 36 4.76 8.48 -9.51
CA GLU A 36 4.01 8.61 -10.75
C GLU A 36 4.58 7.70 -11.86
N ARG A 37 5.90 7.67 -12.03
CA ARG A 37 6.55 6.80 -13.03
C ARG A 37 6.27 5.33 -12.76
N VAL A 38 6.37 4.90 -11.50
CA VAL A 38 6.07 3.52 -11.10
C VAL A 38 4.58 3.21 -11.31
N ALA A 39 3.67 4.11 -10.93
CA ALA A 39 2.23 3.97 -11.13
C ALA A 39 1.85 3.81 -12.61
N ARG A 40 2.40 4.65 -13.49
CA ARG A 40 2.20 4.52 -14.94
C ARG A 40 2.70 3.18 -15.48
N ALA A 41 3.84 2.70 -14.99
CA ALA A 41 4.38 1.40 -15.38
C ALA A 41 3.51 0.25 -14.86
N ALA A 42 3.02 0.32 -13.62
CA ALA A 42 2.14 -0.67 -13.02
C ALA A 42 0.82 -0.81 -13.80
N GLY A 43 0.19 0.32 -14.14
CA GLY A 43 -1.02 0.34 -14.96
C GLY A 43 -0.82 -0.28 -16.34
N ARG A 44 0.24 0.13 -17.06
CA ARG A 44 0.57 -0.41 -18.39
C ARG A 44 0.99 -1.89 -18.35
N GLY A 45 1.59 -2.32 -17.25
CA GLY A 45 2.05 -3.69 -17.03
C GLY A 45 0.96 -4.66 -16.59
N GLY A 46 -0.25 -4.17 -16.29
CA GLY A 46 -1.36 -5.00 -15.83
C GLY A 46 -1.21 -5.48 -14.39
N ALA A 47 -0.60 -4.68 -13.52
CA ALA A 47 -0.55 -4.99 -12.09
C ALA A 47 -1.96 -5.03 -11.48
N ASP A 48 -2.20 -5.95 -10.56
CA ASP A 48 -3.46 -6.02 -9.80
C ASP A 48 -3.51 -4.98 -8.67
N LEU A 49 -2.34 -4.52 -8.23
CA LEU A 49 -2.19 -3.65 -7.08
C LEU A 49 -0.89 -2.84 -7.18
N ILE A 50 -0.94 -1.57 -6.78
CA ILE A 50 0.26 -0.77 -6.50
C ILE A 50 0.33 -0.38 -5.03
N ASP A 51 1.53 -0.40 -4.46
CA ASP A 51 1.80 -0.03 -3.08
C ASP A 51 2.67 1.21 -2.98
N VAL A 52 2.20 2.20 -2.23
CA VAL A 52 2.84 3.50 -2.04
C VAL A 52 2.98 3.83 -0.56
N ALA A 53 3.84 4.79 -0.23
CA ALA A 53 3.89 5.36 1.11
C ALA A 53 2.50 5.86 1.54
N CYS A 54 2.18 5.73 2.84
CA CYS A 54 0.87 6.05 3.39
C CYS A 54 0.61 7.57 3.47
N ASP A 55 0.43 8.18 2.31
CA ASP A 55 0.14 9.61 2.13
C ASP A 55 -1.06 9.79 1.18
N PRO A 56 -2.09 10.57 1.57
CA PRO A 56 -3.28 10.79 0.75
C PRO A 56 -3.01 11.35 -0.66
N ALA A 57 -2.02 12.23 -0.82
CA ALA A 57 -1.69 12.81 -2.12
C ALA A 57 -1.02 11.78 -3.03
N LEU A 58 -0.15 10.92 -2.49
CA LEU A 58 0.44 9.81 -3.23
C LEU A 58 -0.59 8.75 -3.63
N VAL A 59 -1.58 8.49 -2.77
CA VAL A 59 -2.72 7.60 -3.12
C VAL A 59 -3.46 8.15 -4.33
N ALA A 60 -3.90 9.42 -4.28
CA ALA A 60 -4.63 10.05 -5.38
C ALA A 60 -3.81 10.04 -6.68
N LEU A 61 -2.52 10.42 -6.59
CA LEU A 61 -1.59 10.39 -7.71
C LEU A 61 -1.44 8.99 -8.32
N ALA A 62 -1.27 7.96 -7.50
CA ALA A 62 -1.08 6.60 -7.97
C ALA A 62 -2.34 6.05 -8.67
N ILE A 63 -3.53 6.35 -8.14
CA ILE A 63 -4.81 5.99 -8.77
C ILE A 63 -4.89 6.63 -10.16
N GLU A 64 -4.67 7.95 -10.26
CA GLU A 64 -4.76 8.67 -11.52
C GLU A 64 -3.72 8.18 -12.54
N ALA A 65 -2.45 8.13 -12.14
CA ALA A 65 -1.33 7.83 -13.03
C ALA A 65 -1.33 6.39 -13.55
N SER A 66 -1.85 5.44 -12.75
CA SER A 66 -1.97 4.03 -13.14
C SER A 66 -3.21 3.71 -13.98
N GLY A 67 -4.14 4.67 -14.15
CA GLY A 67 -5.42 4.40 -14.80
C GLY A 67 -6.39 3.58 -13.94
N GLY A 68 -6.31 3.74 -12.61
CA GLY A 68 -7.24 3.11 -11.66
C GLY A 68 -6.81 1.75 -11.12
N VAL A 69 -5.52 1.42 -11.17
CA VAL A 69 -5.02 0.23 -10.46
C VAL A 69 -5.31 0.38 -8.97
N PRO A 70 -5.86 -0.63 -8.28
CA PRO A 70 -6.11 -0.57 -6.85
C PRO A 70 -4.85 -0.21 -6.06
N VAL A 71 -4.99 0.66 -5.07
CA VAL A 71 -3.87 1.14 -4.24
C VAL A 71 -3.88 0.45 -2.87
N CYS A 72 -2.72 -0.10 -2.52
CA CYS A 72 -2.32 -0.43 -1.16
C CYS A 72 -1.45 0.70 -0.61
N VAL A 73 -1.55 0.97 0.68
CA VAL A 73 -0.61 1.85 1.36
C VAL A 73 0.14 1.11 2.44
N SER A 74 1.41 1.46 2.62
CA SER A 74 2.28 0.88 3.63
C SER A 74 2.76 1.93 4.63
N SER A 75 2.66 1.62 5.92
CA SER A 75 3.15 2.45 7.02
C SER A 75 3.51 1.62 8.25
N VAL A 76 4.28 2.19 9.17
CA VAL A 76 4.44 1.69 10.55
C VAL A 76 3.70 2.57 11.58
N GLU A 77 2.97 3.58 11.11
CA GLU A 77 2.18 4.53 11.91
C GLU A 77 0.68 4.29 11.66
N PRO A 78 -0.03 3.57 12.56
CA PRO A 78 -1.43 3.18 12.36
C PRO A 78 -2.39 4.33 12.06
N GLU A 79 -2.15 5.49 12.67
CA GLU A 79 -2.93 6.71 12.55
C GLU A 79 -3.00 7.27 11.12
N LEU A 80 -2.00 6.99 10.27
CA LEU A 80 -1.96 7.49 8.89
C LEU A 80 -2.97 6.77 7.98
N PHE A 81 -3.34 5.54 8.30
CA PHE A 81 -4.16 4.70 7.41
C PHE A 81 -5.56 5.26 7.15
N SER A 82 -6.18 5.91 8.13
CA SER A 82 -7.54 6.46 7.98
C SER A 82 -7.64 7.48 6.84
N ALA A 83 -6.66 8.39 6.76
CA ALA A 83 -6.60 9.40 5.72
C ALA A 83 -6.32 8.78 4.33
N ALA A 84 -5.43 7.78 4.27
CA ALA A 84 -5.14 7.07 3.02
C ALA A 84 -6.33 6.26 2.50
N VAL A 85 -7.08 5.59 3.36
CA VAL A 85 -8.32 4.89 2.99
C VAL A 85 -9.37 5.88 2.49
N THR A 86 -9.51 7.04 3.15
CA THR A 86 -10.40 8.12 2.70
C THR A 86 -10.01 8.64 1.30
N ALA A 87 -8.71 8.66 0.99
CA ALA A 87 -8.19 9.03 -0.32
C ALA A 87 -8.37 7.95 -1.41
N GLY A 88 -8.85 6.75 -1.05
CA GLY A 88 -9.17 5.68 -1.99
C GLY A 88 -8.27 4.45 -1.93
N ALA A 89 -7.35 4.35 -0.96
CA ALA A 89 -6.60 3.12 -0.74
C ALA A 89 -7.58 1.98 -0.35
N VAL A 90 -7.49 0.86 -1.05
CA VAL A 90 -8.38 -0.31 -0.82
C VAL A 90 -7.76 -1.32 0.14
N MET A 91 -6.47 -1.19 0.43
CA MET A 91 -5.74 -2.07 1.33
C MET A 91 -4.70 -1.27 2.10
N VAL A 92 -4.46 -1.70 3.33
CA VAL A 92 -3.41 -1.16 4.20
C VAL A 92 -2.48 -2.29 4.60
N GLU A 93 -1.21 -1.98 4.67
CA GLU A 93 -0.14 -2.90 5.04
C GLU A 93 0.71 -2.26 6.15
N ILE A 94 1.00 -3.04 7.19
CA ILE A 94 2.08 -2.68 8.11
C ILE A 94 3.38 -2.95 7.35
N GLY A 95 4.04 -1.89 6.91
CA GLY A 95 5.12 -1.95 5.93
C GLY A 95 6.38 -2.63 6.43
N ASN A 96 7.30 -2.91 5.50
CA ASN A 96 8.60 -3.51 5.84
C ASN A 96 9.42 -2.60 6.78
N TYR A 97 9.91 -3.18 7.89
CA TYR A 97 10.75 -2.52 8.88
C TYR A 97 12.17 -2.20 8.37
N ASP A 98 12.67 -2.90 7.36
CA ASP A 98 14.05 -2.77 6.88
C ASP A 98 14.42 -1.32 6.49
N ALA A 99 13.45 -0.57 5.95
CA ALA A 99 13.67 0.81 5.51
C ALA A 99 13.97 1.77 6.68
N PHE A 100 13.68 1.37 7.92
CA PHE A 100 13.86 2.16 9.13
C PHE A 100 15.12 1.80 9.91
N TYR A 101 15.69 0.60 9.71
CA TYR A 101 16.91 0.19 10.42
C TYR A 101 18.11 1.14 10.17
N PRO A 102 18.37 1.64 8.95
CA PRO A 102 19.42 2.64 8.72
C PRO A 102 19.19 3.96 9.47
N GLN A 103 17.96 4.23 9.88
CA GLN A 103 17.59 5.42 10.66
C GLN A 103 17.71 5.18 12.18
N GLY A 104 18.18 3.99 12.59
CA GLY A 104 18.33 3.59 13.98
C GLY A 104 17.04 3.14 14.66
N ARG A 105 15.92 3.02 13.92
CA ARG A 105 14.65 2.55 14.46
C ARG A 105 14.57 1.02 14.36
N ILE A 106 14.62 0.35 15.50
CA ILE A 106 14.46 -1.11 15.61
C ILE A 106 13.05 -1.41 16.13
N PHE A 107 12.43 -2.47 15.62
CA PHE A 107 11.11 -2.94 16.04
C PHE A 107 11.27 -4.27 16.77
N ASP A 108 10.85 -4.32 18.04
CA ASP A 108 10.82 -5.57 18.80
C ASP A 108 9.47 -6.29 18.68
N ALA A 109 9.40 -7.52 19.19
CA ALA A 109 8.18 -8.34 19.08
C ALA A 109 6.97 -7.74 19.81
N VAL A 110 7.19 -6.99 20.91
CA VAL A 110 6.11 -6.36 21.68
C VAL A 110 5.53 -5.19 20.89
N GLU A 111 6.40 -4.38 20.29
CA GLU A 111 6.03 -3.27 19.43
C GLU A 111 5.29 -3.76 18.19
N VAL A 112 5.79 -4.77 17.48
CA VAL A 112 5.13 -5.34 16.29
C VAL A 112 3.71 -5.83 16.62
N LEU A 113 3.53 -6.46 17.78
CA LEU A 113 2.23 -6.90 18.24
C LEU A 113 1.29 -5.71 18.55
N GLU A 114 1.82 -4.65 19.15
CA GLU A 114 1.05 -3.45 19.45
C GLU A 114 0.64 -2.70 18.18
N LEU A 115 1.55 -2.55 17.22
CA LEU A 115 1.24 -1.99 15.89
C LEU A 115 0.10 -2.78 15.23
N THR A 116 0.18 -4.10 15.24
CA THR A 116 -0.87 -4.97 14.69
C THR A 116 -2.24 -4.74 15.35
N ARG A 117 -2.28 -4.55 16.67
CA ARG A 117 -3.53 -4.27 17.40
C ARG A 117 -4.10 -2.92 17.06
N ARG A 118 -3.26 -1.88 16.98
CA ARG A 118 -3.67 -0.51 16.69
C ARG A 118 -4.16 -0.31 15.25
N THR A 119 -3.65 -1.09 14.30
CA THR A 119 -4.04 -1.02 12.89
C THR A 119 -5.37 -1.73 12.58
N ARG A 120 -5.83 -2.66 13.43
CA ARG A 120 -6.95 -3.56 13.12
C ARG A 120 -8.33 -2.93 13.32
#